data_AF-A0A7X7HXZ8-F1
#
_entry.id   AF-A0A7X7HXZ8-F1
#
_cell.length_a   1.000
_cell.length_b   1.000
_cell.length_c   1.000
_cell.angle_alpha   90.00
_cell.angle_beta   90.00
_cell.angle_gamma   90.00
#
_symmetry.space_group_name_H-M   'P 1'
#
loop_
_entity.id
_entity.type
_entity.pdbx_description
1 polymer ?
#
loop_
_entity_poly.entity_id
_entity_poly.type
_entity_poly.pdbx_seq_one_letter_code
_entity_poly.pdbx_strand_id
1 'polypeptide(L)'
;AADAPVTYRPALFASARIHFLDMKHKLDVWQNVRHLVMTDSSRGKLTWTEARPAPAGEGPDPLPGAGHENVPADLADPKRYRQHEKGYKVFLSEMFTLELASLPEHKLVASPDESEGDFRIRAGQLLREKRDEEIEKMRRKYAAKINTLAERERRAAAKVENEKAQLSRSRMGTMISFGTAALSVLLGRRAGGLGRAATGIGSMTRSSKEKLDIEQAAQTLETLRKQREELEAEVETEIARVTQGFDPAHLVLSTVRIAPRRADTAIQQIGLAWIPCTPDSLGALRPAIEI
;
A
#
# COMPACT_ATOMS: atom_id res chain seq x y z
N ALA A 1 -33.14 7.70 51.36
CA ALA A 1 -31.94 7.49 52.21
C ALA A 1 -31.46 8.87 52.63
N ALA A 2 -31.22 9.12 53.91
CA ALA A 2 -30.68 10.40 54.36
C ALA A 2 -29.37 10.65 53.60
N ASP A 3 -29.23 11.81 52.96
CA ASP A 3 -28.04 12.18 52.18
C ASP A 3 -26.80 11.94 53.05
N ALA A 4 -25.95 11.00 52.61
CA ALA A 4 -24.70 10.73 53.31
C ALA A 4 -23.88 12.04 53.36
N PRO A 5 -23.28 12.39 54.52
CA PRO A 5 -22.57 13.65 54.66
C PRO A 5 -21.43 13.72 53.62
N VAL A 6 -21.50 14.72 52.74
CA VAL A 6 -20.47 14.97 51.73
C VAL A 6 -19.31 15.70 52.37
N THR A 7 -18.10 15.19 52.13
CA THR A 7 -16.84 15.87 52.49
C THR A 7 -16.04 16.14 51.22
N TYR A 8 -15.68 17.39 50.97
CA TYR A 8 -14.81 17.75 49.87
C TYR A 8 -13.35 17.46 50.19
N ARG A 9 -12.70 16.68 49.32
CA ARG A 9 -11.27 16.38 49.38
C ARG A 9 -10.50 17.23 48.37
N PRO A 10 -9.38 17.86 48.77
CA PRO A 10 -8.55 18.62 47.84
C PRO A 10 -7.86 17.68 46.82
N ALA A 11 -7.70 18.15 45.60
CA ALA A 11 -6.98 17.47 44.53
C ALA A 11 -6.26 18.48 43.64
N LEU A 12 -5.21 18.05 42.95
CA LEU A 12 -4.59 18.85 41.88
C LEU A 12 -5.34 18.60 40.58
N PHE A 13 -5.91 19.63 39.98
CA PHE A 13 -6.50 19.58 38.66
C PHE A 13 -5.57 20.20 37.63
N ALA A 14 -5.51 19.60 36.44
CA ALA A 14 -4.95 20.26 35.27
C ALA A 14 -5.66 19.88 33.98
N SER A 15 -5.75 20.83 33.05
CA SER A 15 -6.23 20.63 31.70
C SER A 15 -5.23 21.17 30.69
N ALA A 16 -5.12 20.50 29.55
CA ALA A 16 -4.23 20.88 28.47
C ALA A 16 -4.82 20.58 27.12
N ARG A 17 -4.32 21.31 26.11
CA ARG A 17 -4.48 21.00 24.71
C ARG A 17 -3.15 20.48 24.19
N ILE A 18 -3.13 19.22 23.76
CA ILE A 18 -1.96 18.53 23.19
C ILE A 18 -2.09 18.44 21.67
N HIS A 19 -0.95 18.50 20.98
CA HIS A 19 -0.87 18.47 19.52
C HIS A 19 -0.06 17.28 19.06
N PHE A 20 -0.63 16.48 18.17
CA PHE A 20 0.06 15.40 17.46
C PHE A 20 0.28 15.84 16.02
N LEU A 21 1.55 16.02 15.66
CA LEU A 21 1.97 16.44 14.32
C LEU A 21 2.95 15.44 13.75
N ASP A 22 2.61 14.85 12.60
CA ASP A 22 3.50 14.01 11.81
C ASP A 22 3.28 14.27 10.33
N MET A 23 4.18 15.06 9.73
CA MET A 23 4.13 15.42 8.31
C MET A 23 4.31 14.21 7.38
N LYS A 24 5.02 13.15 7.82
CA LYS A 24 5.21 11.94 7.02
C LYS A 24 3.89 11.20 6.83
N HIS A 25 3.06 11.19 7.86
CA HIS A 25 1.77 10.50 7.87
C HIS A 25 0.59 11.47 7.70
N LYS A 26 0.84 12.75 7.41
CA LYS A 26 -0.16 13.82 7.25
C LYS A 26 -1.10 13.94 8.46
N LEU A 27 -0.55 13.75 9.66
CA LEU A 27 -1.28 13.87 10.90
C LEU A 27 -1.09 15.29 11.47
N ASP A 28 -2.21 15.97 11.75
CA ASP A 28 -2.28 17.24 12.48
C ASP A 28 -3.56 17.20 13.31
N VAL A 29 -3.45 16.80 14.58
CA VAL A 29 -4.60 16.61 15.46
C VAL A 29 -4.35 17.18 16.83
N TRP A 30 -5.35 17.91 17.32
CA TRP A 30 -5.38 18.48 18.66
C TRP A 30 -6.34 17.69 19.55
N GLN A 31 -5.92 17.40 20.78
CA GLN A 31 -6.77 16.77 21.78
C GLN A 31 -6.77 17.59 23.07
N ASN A 32 -7.94 17.69 23.71
CA ASN A 32 -8.07 18.26 25.04
C ASN A 32 -8.02 17.13 26.07
N VAL A 33 -7.19 17.29 27.08
CA VAL A 33 -7.00 16.31 28.15
C VAL A 33 -7.14 16.98 29.51
N ARG A 34 -7.75 16.28 30.46
CA ARG A 34 -8.03 16.79 31.81
C ARG A 34 -7.69 15.70 32.81
N HIS A 35 -6.97 16.05 33.87
CA HIS A 35 -6.50 15.11 34.88
C HIS A 35 -6.66 15.65 36.30
N LEU A 36 -6.80 14.71 37.22
CA LEU A 36 -6.80 14.92 38.66
C LEU A 36 -5.71 14.08 39.32
N VAL A 37 -5.00 14.65 40.29
CA VAL A 37 -4.15 13.90 41.23
C VAL A 37 -4.76 14.08 42.61
N MET A 38 -5.26 12.97 43.18
CA MET A 38 -5.84 12.98 44.52
C MET A 38 -4.74 13.17 45.56
N THR A 39 -5.03 13.95 46.59
CA THR A 39 -4.10 14.08 47.71
C THR A 39 -4.21 12.86 48.62
N ASP A 40 -3.09 12.22 48.91
CA ASP A 40 -2.99 11.22 49.97
C ASP A 40 -2.24 11.84 51.14
N SER A 41 -2.91 12.04 52.27
CA SER A 41 -2.31 12.60 53.49
C SER A 41 -1.16 11.77 54.05
N SER A 42 -1.04 10.49 53.65
CA SER A 42 0.07 9.61 54.01
C SER A 42 1.27 9.69 53.06
N ARG A 43 1.10 10.26 51.85
CA ARG A 43 2.16 10.40 50.84
C ARG A 43 2.55 11.87 50.72
N GLY A 44 3.78 12.19 51.10
CA GLY A 44 4.21 13.59 51.29
C GLY A 44 4.24 14.49 50.05
N LYS A 45 4.18 13.98 48.80
CA LYS A 45 4.27 14.80 47.58
C LYS A 45 3.38 14.28 46.45
N LEU A 46 2.66 15.17 45.78
CA LEU A 46 1.83 14.84 44.62
C LEU A 46 2.69 14.45 43.41
N THR A 47 2.34 13.36 42.75
CA THR A 47 3.03 12.86 41.54
C THR A 47 2.05 12.70 40.39
N TRP A 48 2.44 13.18 39.21
CA TRP A 48 1.60 13.07 38.00
C TRP A 48 1.44 11.62 37.52
N THR A 49 2.31 10.70 37.93
CA THR A 49 2.18 9.26 37.63
C THR A 49 0.92 8.63 38.24
N GLU A 50 0.34 9.25 39.26
CA GLU A 50 -0.91 8.81 39.91
C GLU A 50 -2.14 9.55 39.36
N ALA A 51 -1.98 10.31 38.27
CA ALA A 51 -3.06 11.08 37.67
C ALA A 51 -4.16 10.18 37.11
N ARG A 52 -5.40 10.65 37.28
CA ARG A 52 -6.61 10.03 36.74
C ARG A 52 -7.34 10.98 35.81
N PRO A 53 -8.14 10.48 34.84
CA PRO A 53 -9.00 11.33 34.04
C PRO A 53 -9.91 12.19 34.93
N ALA A 54 -10.04 13.46 34.61
CA ALA A 54 -10.98 14.33 35.31
C ALA A 54 -12.34 14.32 34.60
N PRO A 55 -13.46 14.19 35.33
CA PRO A 55 -14.78 14.31 34.73
C PRO A 55 -15.01 15.71 34.16
N ALA A 56 -16.00 15.81 33.27
CA ALA A 56 -16.44 17.07 32.70
C ALA A 56 -17.27 17.88 33.72
N GLY A 57 -17.10 19.21 33.71
CA GLY A 57 -17.90 20.14 34.50
C GLY A 57 -17.30 20.44 35.87
N GLU A 58 -16.78 21.66 36.04
CA GLU A 58 -16.53 22.27 37.34
C GLU A 58 -17.77 23.07 37.78
N GLY A 59 -18.27 22.82 38.99
CA GLY A 59 -19.30 23.66 39.62
C GLY A 59 -18.65 24.64 40.59
N PRO A 60 -19.05 25.93 40.60
CA PRO A 60 -18.47 26.92 41.52
C PRO A 60 -18.99 26.76 42.96
N ASP A 61 -20.18 26.19 43.12
CA ASP A 61 -20.89 26.18 44.41
C ASP A 61 -20.74 24.83 45.13
N PRO A 62 -20.28 24.82 46.39
CA PRO A 62 -20.24 23.60 47.19
C PRO A 62 -21.65 23.16 47.58
N LEU A 63 -21.84 21.85 47.76
CA LEU A 63 -23.09 21.30 48.27
C LEU A 63 -23.40 21.85 49.68
N PRO A 64 -24.65 22.25 49.97
CA PRO A 64 -25.03 22.75 51.28
C PRO A 64 -24.72 21.76 52.41
N GLY A 65 -24.08 22.23 53.48
CA GLY A 65 -23.73 21.40 54.63
C GLY A 65 -22.53 20.48 54.43
N ALA A 66 -21.81 20.56 53.30
CA ALA A 66 -20.63 19.76 53.05
C ALA A 66 -19.41 20.25 53.86
N GLY A 67 -18.66 19.30 54.42
CA GLY A 67 -17.37 19.55 55.05
C GLY A 67 -16.25 19.71 54.01
N HIS A 68 -15.09 20.23 54.42
CA HIS A 68 -13.88 20.30 53.60
C HIS A 68 -12.70 19.72 54.37
N GLU A 69 -11.93 18.85 53.73
CA GLU A 69 -10.64 18.40 54.26
C GLU A 69 -9.59 19.53 54.20
N ASN A 70 -8.57 19.45 55.05
CA ASN A 70 -7.48 20.41 55.05
C ASN A 70 -6.68 20.33 53.75
N VAL A 71 -6.37 21.48 53.16
CA VAL A 71 -5.53 21.57 51.96
C VAL A 71 -4.08 21.20 52.32
N PRO A 72 -3.47 20.19 51.67
CA PRO A 72 -2.07 19.85 51.90
C PRO A 72 -1.12 20.99 51.53
N ALA A 73 0.04 21.05 52.18
CA ALA A 73 1.04 22.07 51.94
C ALA A 73 1.51 22.15 50.46
N ASP A 74 1.47 21.03 49.74
CA ASP A 74 1.82 20.95 48.32
C ASP A 74 0.84 21.76 47.42
N LEU A 75 -0.44 21.85 47.82
CA LEU A 75 -1.48 22.59 47.10
C LEU A 75 -1.74 23.99 47.66
N ALA A 76 -1.36 24.23 48.92
CA ALA A 76 -1.55 25.51 49.58
C ALA A 76 -0.56 26.60 49.13
N ASP A 77 0.61 26.24 48.61
CA ASP A 77 1.64 27.20 48.17
C ASP A 77 1.49 27.57 46.68
N PRO A 78 1.13 28.84 46.35
CA PRO A 78 0.99 29.30 44.97
C PRO A 78 2.26 29.13 44.12
N LYS A 79 3.45 29.16 44.74
CA LYS A 79 4.72 29.04 44.01
C LYS A 79 4.92 27.65 43.41
N ARG A 80 4.29 26.62 43.98
CA ARG A 80 4.41 25.22 43.55
C ARG A 80 3.63 24.93 42.27
N TYR A 81 2.60 25.71 41.94
CA TYR A 81 1.81 25.51 40.72
C TYR A 81 2.63 25.62 39.43
N ARG A 82 3.66 26.50 39.39
CA ARG A 82 4.60 26.54 38.26
C ARG A 82 5.43 25.25 38.14
N GLN A 83 5.75 24.60 39.25
CA GLN A 83 6.43 23.31 39.24
C GLN A 83 5.48 22.19 38.80
N HIS A 84 4.24 22.20 39.28
CA HIS A 84 3.22 21.24 38.85
C HIS A 84 2.93 21.38 37.35
N GLU A 85 2.85 22.59 36.81
CA GLU A 85 2.65 22.83 35.37
C GLU A 85 3.79 22.23 34.52
N LYS A 86 5.05 22.44 34.95
CA LYS A 86 6.21 21.83 34.29
C LYS A 86 6.16 20.31 34.37
N GLY A 87 5.83 19.76 35.54
CA GLY A 87 5.67 18.32 35.73
C GLY A 87 4.55 17.75 34.86
N TYR A 88 3.46 18.48 34.66
CA TYR A 88 2.34 18.06 33.85
C TYR A 88 2.72 17.99 32.36
N LYS A 89 3.48 18.97 31.85
CA LYS A 89 4.01 18.91 30.48
C LYS A 89 4.91 17.69 30.24
N VAL A 90 5.74 17.33 31.23
CA VAL A 90 6.58 16.13 31.17
C VAL A 90 5.70 14.88 31.14
N PHE A 91 4.78 14.75 32.10
CA PHE A 91 3.80 13.66 32.17
C PHE A 91 3.03 13.47 30.86
N LEU A 92 2.50 14.56 30.29
CA LEU A 92 1.78 14.51 29.02
C LEU A 92 2.65 13.97 27.89
N SER A 93 3.93 14.35 27.84
CA SER A 93 4.83 13.87 26.79
C SER A 93 5.30 12.42 26.96
N GLU A 94 5.24 11.88 28.18
CA GLU A 94 5.67 10.52 28.49
C GLU A 94 4.51 9.52 28.40
N MET A 95 3.32 9.93 28.87
CA MET A 95 2.16 9.05 28.98
C MET A 95 1.24 9.11 27.76
N PHE A 96 1.20 10.23 27.02
CA PHE A 96 0.39 10.32 25.82
C PHE A 96 1.21 9.93 24.62
N THR A 97 0.76 8.89 23.93
CA THR A 97 1.25 8.47 22.63
C THR A 97 0.04 8.05 21.82
N LEU A 98 -0.10 8.61 20.63
CA LEU A 98 -1.12 8.19 19.71
C LEU A 98 -0.62 6.93 18.99
N GLU A 99 -1.36 5.84 19.12
CA GLU A 99 -1.07 4.58 18.45
C GLU A 99 -2.00 4.42 17.24
N LEU A 100 -1.42 4.34 16.04
CA LEU A 100 -2.17 4.22 14.80
C LEU A 100 -1.77 2.94 14.07
N ALA A 101 -2.76 2.19 13.58
CA ALA A 101 -2.51 1.06 12.69
C ALA A 101 -1.87 1.54 11.38
N SER A 102 -1.00 0.72 10.79
CA SER A 102 -0.23 1.08 9.62
C SER A 102 0.15 -0.12 8.77
N LEU A 103 0.37 0.15 7.48
CA LEU A 103 0.95 -0.75 6.50
C LEU A 103 2.19 -0.07 5.90
N PRO A 104 3.38 -0.27 6.51
CA PRO A 104 4.60 0.43 6.12
C PRO A 104 4.98 0.22 4.66
N GLU A 105 4.85 -1.00 4.15
CA GLU A 105 5.16 -1.37 2.76
C GLU A 105 4.32 -0.58 1.74
N HIS A 106 3.13 -0.18 2.15
CA HIS A 106 2.19 0.55 1.31
C HIS A 106 2.06 2.03 1.68
N LYS A 107 2.80 2.49 2.70
CA LYS A 107 2.76 3.87 3.21
C LYS A 107 1.35 4.32 3.61
N LEU A 108 0.56 3.39 4.15
CA LEU A 108 -0.78 3.68 4.67
C LEU A 108 -0.75 3.71 6.20
N VAL A 109 -1.47 4.67 6.78
CA VAL A 109 -1.66 4.80 8.22
C VAL A 109 -3.14 5.07 8.48
N ALA A 110 -3.65 4.58 9.61
CA ALA A 110 -4.98 4.82 10.08
C ALA A 110 -5.16 6.28 10.51
N SER A 111 -6.37 6.79 10.39
CA SER A 111 -6.73 8.07 11.03
C SER A 111 -6.93 7.88 12.54
N PRO A 112 -6.79 8.93 13.37
CA PRO A 112 -6.89 8.80 14.83
C PRO A 112 -8.24 8.27 15.34
N ASP A 113 -9.31 8.58 14.62
CA ASP A 113 -10.67 8.15 14.95
C ASP A 113 -11.12 6.93 14.11
N GLU A 114 -10.21 6.32 13.36
CA GLU A 114 -10.49 5.17 12.51
C GLU A 114 -10.26 3.87 13.28
N SER A 115 -11.27 3.01 13.32
CA SER A 115 -11.10 1.68 13.92
C SER A 115 -10.15 0.82 13.08
N GLU A 116 -9.51 -0.19 13.69
CA GLU A 116 -8.66 -1.14 12.96
C GLU A 116 -9.43 -1.84 11.83
N GLY A 117 -10.73 -2.12 12.04
CA GLY A 117 -11.60 -2.74 11.05
C GLY A 117 -11.84 -1.84 9.85
N ASP A 118 -12.17 -0.57 10.08
CA ASP A 118 -12.38 0.43 9.02
C ASP A 118 -11.07 0.67 8.25
N PHE A 119 -9.93 0.72 8.97
CA PHE A 119 -8.62 0.84 8.35
C PHE A 119 -8.32 -0.34 7.42
N ARG A 120 -8.61 -1.58 7.84
CA ARG A 120 -8.42 -2.77 6.97
C ARG A 120 -9.28 -2.69 5.72
N ILE A 121 -10.54 -2.26 5.82
CA ILE A 121 -11.45 -2.14 4.68
C ILE A 121 -10.90 -1.10 3.70
N ARG A 122 -10.56 0.10 4.19
CA ARG A 122 -10.01 1.19 3.38
C ARG A 122 -8.69 0.80 2.74
N ALA A 123 -7.77 0.23 3.50
CA ALA A 123 -6.49 -0.26 3.00
C ALA A 123 -6.69 -1.34 1.93
N GLY A 124 -7.56 -2.31 2.18
CA GLY A 124 -7.88 -3.37 1.22
C GLY A 124 -8.38 -2.84 -0.11
N GLN A 125 -9.23 -1.81 -0.10
CA GLN A 125 -9.68 -1.15 -1.32
C GLN A 125 -8.54 -0.45 -2.06
N LEU A 126 -7.78 0.42 -1.38
CA LEU A 126 -6.67 1.17 -1.99
C LEU A 126 -5.60 0.24 -2.59
N LEU A 127 -5.35 -0.89 -1.94
CA LEU A 127 -4.38 -1.87 -2.40
C LEU A 127 -4.87 -2.64 -3.63
N ARG A 128 -6.17 -2.94 -3.74
CA ARG A 128 -6.76 -3.52 -4.95
C ARG A 128 -6.67 -2.55 -6.13
N GLU A 129 -7.02 -1.29 -5.91
CA GLU A 129 -6.92 -0.24 -6.92
C GLU A 129 -5.46 -0.12 -7.43
N LYS A 130 -4.49 -0.04 -6.51
CA LYS A 130 -3.07 0.03 -6.86
C LYS A 130 -2.58 -1.22 -7.60
N ARG A 131 -3.02 -2.41 -7.19
CA ARG A 131 -2.70 -3.68 -7.87
C ARG A 131 -3.24 -3.65 -9.30
N ASP A 132 -4.49 -3.26 -9.48
CA ASP A 132 -5.13 -3.23 -10.80
C ASP A 132 -4.46 -2.20 -11.72
N GLU A 133 -4.05 -1.04 -11.18
CA GLU A 133 -3.24 -0.05 -11.90
C GLU A 133 -1.87 -0.60 -12.35
N GLU A 134 -1.14 -1.29 -11.47
CA GLU A 134 0.15 -1.89 -11.82
C GLU A 134 0.00 -3.02 -12.85
N ILE A 135 -1.05 -3.86 -12.74
CA ILE A 135 -1.38 -4.88 -13.74
C ILE A 135 -1.69 -4.23 -15.09
N GLU A 136 -2.51 -3.19 -15.14
CA GLU A 136 -2.84 -2.49 -16.38
C GLU A 136 -1.62 -1.79 -17.00
N LYS A 137 -0.74 -1.22 -16.18
CA LYS A 137 0.53 -0.65 -16.65
C LYS A 137 1.45 -1.70 -17.24
N MET A 138 1.56 -2.87 -16.60
CA MET A 138 2.29 -4.02 -17.16
C MET A 138 1.66 -4.46 -18.49
N ARG A 139 0.34 -4.69 -18.53
CA ARG A 139 -0.37 -5.07 -19.76
C ARG A 139 -0.10 -4.11 -20.91
N ARG A 140 -0.19 -2.79 -20.68
CA ARG A 140 0.13 -1.78 -21.70
C ARG A 140 1.59 -1.84 -22.17
N LYS A 141 2.53 -1.97 -21.23
CA LYS A 141 3.97 -2.07 -21.53
C LYS A 141 4.28 -3.30 -22.39
N TYR A 142 3.65 -4.44 -22.11
CA TYR A 142 3.90 -5.69 -22.82
C TYR A 142 3.07 -5.83 -24.10
N ALA A 143 1.86 -5.27 -24.17
CA ALA A 143 1.05 -5.24 -25.38
C ALA A 143 1.80 -4.61 -26.56
N ALA A 144 2.55 -3.54 -26.34
CA ALA A 144 3.39 -2.93 -27.38
C ALA A 144 4.46 -3.91 -27.93
N LYS A 145 5.09 -4.70 -27.06
CA LYS A 145 6.11 -5.69 -27.44
C LYS A 145 5.47 -6.89 -28.15
N ILE A 146 4.37 -7.41 -27.62
CA ILE A 146 3.61 -8.52 -28.21
C ILE A 146 3.10 -8.13 -29.60
N ASN A 147 2.52 -6.95 -29.77
CA ASN A 147 2.07 -6.45 -31.07
C ASN A 147 3.22 -6.33 -32.08
N THR A 148 4.40 -5.91 -31.62
CA THR A 148 5.59 -5.83 -32.46
C THR A 148 6.03 -7.23 -32.92
N LEU A 149 6.04 -8.22 -32.02
CA LEU A 149 6.36 -9.61 -32.36
C LEU A 149 5.29 -10.23 -33.26
N ALA A 150 4.01 -9.99 -33.00
CA ALA A 150 2.90 -10.48 -33.82
C ALA A 150 2.94 -9.91 -35.25
N GLU A 151 3.27 -8.63 -35.42
CA GLU A 151 3.43 -8.04 -36.76
C GLU A 151 4.66 -8.61 -37.49
N ARG A 152 5.76 -8.88 -36.78
CA ARG A 152 6.93 -9.57 -37.36
C ARG A 152 6.58 -11.00 -37.76
N GLU A 153 5.84 -11.73 -36.91
CA GLU A 153 5.35 -13.08 -37.19
C GLU A 153 4.47 -13.09 -38.43
N ARG A 154 3.51 -12.15 -38.54
CA ARG A 154 2.63 -12.00 -39.70
C ARG A 154 3.43 -11.81 -40.99
N ARG A 155 4.46 -10.96 -40.97
CA ARG A 155 5.34 -10.73 -42.13
C ARG A 155 6.17 -11.96 -42.47
N ALA A 156 6.71 -12.66 -41.47
CA ALA A 156 7.46 -13.89 -41.66
C ALA A 156 6.57 -15.01 -42.25
N ALA A 157 5.34 -15.16 -41.76
CA ALA A 157 4.37 -16.11 -42.29
C ALA A 157 4.01 -15.81 -43.74
N ALA A 158 3.77 -14.54 -44.09
CA ALA A 158 3.52 -14.12 -45.45
C ALA A 158 4.72 -14.41 -46.38
N LYS A 159 5.95 -14.23 -45.89
CA LYS A 159 7.17 -14.56 -46.65
C LYS A 159 7.27 -16.05 -46.95
N VAL A 160 7.04 -16.91 -45.95
CA VAL A 160 7.02 -18.37 -46.11
C VAL A 160 6.00 -18.80 -47.16
N GLU A 161 4.78 -18.25 -47.11
CA GLU A 161 3.73 -18.58 -48.08
C GLU A 161 4.07 -18.11 -49.50
N ASN A 162 4.66 -16.91 -49.64
CA ASN A 162 5.12 -16.40 -50.94
C ASN A 162 6.24 -17.28 -51.54
N GLU A 163 7.22 -17.69 -50.75
CA GLU A 163 8.32 -18.55 -51.21
C GLU A 163 7.82 -19.95 -51.60
N LYS A 164 6.88 -20.53 -50.82
CA LYS A 164 6.18 -21.78 -51.20
C LYS A 164 5.41 -21.63 -52.51
N ALA A 165 4.68 -20.53 -52.69
CA ALA A 165 3.93 -20.26 -53.91
C ALA A 165 4.85 -20.07 -55.13
N GLN A 166 6.00 -19.42 -54.96
CA GLN A 166 7.01 -19.26 -56.01
C GLN A 166 7.64 -20.60 -56.42
N LEU A 167 7.99 -21.46 -55.45
CA LEU A 167 8.46 -22.82 -55.72
C LEU A 167 7.39 -23.65 -56.47
N SER A 168 6.12 -23.54 -56.07
CA SER A 168 5.00 -24.21 -56.75
C SER A 168 4.87 -23.75 -58.22
N ARG A 169 4.90 -22.43 -58.47
CA ARG A 169 4.84 -21.86 -59.83
C ARG A 169 6.07 -22.23 -60.67
N SER A 170 7.26 -22.26 -60.07
CA SER A 170 8.52 -22.71 -60.70
C SER A 170 8.42 -24.18 -61.15
N ARG A 171 7.82 -25.04 -60.30
CA ARG A 171 7.54 -26.45 -60.66
C ARG A 171 6.48 -26.57 -61.75
N MET A 172 5.42 -25.76 -61.72
CA MET A 172 4.35 -25.79 -62.73
C MET A 172 4.82 -25.27 -64.10
N GLY A 173 5.73 -24.28 -64.13
CA GLY A 173 6.40 -23.81 -65.35
C GLY A 173 7.44 -24.78 -65.92
N THR A 174 7.87 -25.79 -65.14
CA THR A 174 8.78 -26.84 -65.60
C THR A 174 8.04 -28.07 -66.16
N MET A 175 6.70 -28.16 -65.96
CA MET A 175 5.89 -29.32 -66.33
C MET A 175 5.19 -29.21 -67.71
N ILE A 176 5.43 -28.14 -68.48
CA ILE A 176 4.77 -27.88 -69.77
C ILE A 176 5.60 -28.28 -71.02
N SER A 177 6.79 -28.86 -70.87
CA SER A 177 7.65 -29.22 -72.03
C SER A 177 7.99 -30.71 -72.18
N PHE A 178 7.00 -31.58 -71.96
CA PHE A 178 7.06 -32.97 -72.44
C PHE A 178 5.71 -33.37 -73.06
N GLY A 179 5.42 -32.81 -74.22
CA GLY A 179 4.31 -33.21 -75.08
C GLY A 179 4.63 -32.80 -76.52
N THR A 180 4.53 -33.77 -77.43
CA THR A 180 4.74 -33.68 -78.89
C THR A 180 6.18 -33.63 -79.43
N ALA A 181 7.01 -34.61 -79.06
CA ALA A 181 8.14 -35.04 -79.91
C ALA A 181 8.14 -36.57 -80.14
N ALA A 182 6.95 -37.15 -80.25
CA ALA A 182 6.74 -38.37 -81.04
C ALA A 182 6.10 -37.92 -82.36
N LEU A 183 6.68 -38.36 -83.48
CA LEU A 183 6.40 -37.99 -84.88
C LEU A 183 7.06 -36.70 -85.42
N SER A 184 8.33 -36.82 -85.83
CA SER A 184 8.81 -36.31 -87.13
C SER A 184 10.07 -37.09 -87.52
N VAL A 185 9.80 -38.08 -88.35
CA VAL A 185 10.64 -39.09 -88.96
C VAL A 185 11.43 -38.48 -90.13
N LEU A 186 12.58 -39.08 -90.48
CA LEU A 186 13.26 -39.05 -91.79
C LEU A 186 13.17 -37.73 -92.59
N LEU A 187 14.25 -36.94 -92.62
CA LEU A 187 14.75 -36.23 -93.81
C LEU A 187 16.00 -35.45 -93.41
N GLY A 188 17.16 -36.00 -93.76
CA GLY A 188 18.43 -35.31 -93.57
C GLY A 188 18.58 -34.10 -94.50
N ARG A 189 19.30 -33.08 -94.04
CA ARG A 189 20.42 -32.43 -94.76
C ARG A 189 21.06 -31.39 -93.85
N ARG A 190 22.39 -31.33 -93.87
CA ARG A 190 23.24 -30.34 -93.18
C ARG A 190 22.88 -28.90 -93.56
N ALA A 191 22.87 -28.00 -92.57
CA ALA A 191 23.34 -26.62 -92.70
C ALA A 191 23.74 -26.09 -91.30
N GLY A 192 24.87 -25.39 -91.24
CA GLY A 192 25.61 -25.10 -90.02
C GLY A 192 24.99 -24.06 -89.08
N GLY A 193 25.70 -23.84 -87.98
CA GLY A 193 25.36 -22.83 -86.98
C GLY A 193 26.00 -23.16 -85.65
N LEU A 194 27.24 -22.70 -85.47
CA LEU A 194 27.93 -22.65 -84.20
C LEU A 194 27.07 -21.86 -83.19
N GLY A 195 26.70 -22.45 -82.06
CA GLY A 195 26.17 -21.70 -80.92
C GLY A 195 25.07 -22.41 -80.13
N ARG A 196 25.36 -22.59 -78.83
CA ARG A 196 24.43 -22.92 -77.74
C ARG A 196 24.00 -24.40 -77.61
N ALA A 197 24.95 -25.19 -77.14
CA ALA A 197 24.67 -26.30 -76.25
C ALA A 197 25.15 -25.91 -74.84
N ALA A 198 24.30 -25.24 -74.04
CA ALA A 198 24.56 -24.95 -72.63
C ALA A 198 23.26 -24.53 -71.90
N THR A 199 22.23 -25.37 -71.91
CA THR A 199 21.01 -25.15 -71.12
C THR A 199 20.58 -26.49 -70.53
N GLY A 200 21.26 -26.91 -69.46
CA GLY A 200 20.94 -28.18 -68.80
C GLY A 200 21.53 -28.43 -67.41
N ILE A 201 22.33 -27.52 -66.84
CA ILE A 201 22.98 -27.75 -65.53
C ILE A 201 22.48 -26.78 -64.43
N GLY A 202 21.69 -25.74 -64.78
CA GLY A 202 21.26 -24.70 -63.83
C GLY A 202 19.96 -24.96 -63.05
N SER A 203 19.19 -26.01 -63.36
CA SER A 203 17.89 -26.27 -62.71
C SER A 203 18.00 -27.04 -61.40
N MET A 204 19.06 -27.84 -61.22
CA MET A 204 19.31 -28.62 -60.00
C MET A 204 19.78 -27.73 -58.83
N THR A 205 20.65 -26.74 -59.09
CA THR A 205 21.14 -25.79 -58.06
C THR A 205 20.09 -24.76 -57.65
N ARG A 206 19.19 -24.38 -58.56
CA ARG A 206 18.14 -23.39 -58.27
C ARG A 206 17.02 -23.96 -57.38
N SER A 207 16.60 -25.19 -57.62
CA SER A 207 15.58 -25.85 -56.78
C SER A 207 16.07 -26.19 -55.36
N SER A 208 17.37 -26.46 -55.19
CA SER A 208 18.00 -26.63 -53.88
C SER A 208 18.03 -25.31 -53.09
N LYS A 209 18.36 -24.20 -53.76
CA LYS A 209 18.35 -22.85 -53.16
C LYS A 209 16.95 -22.40 -52.73
N GLU A 210 15.94 -22.60 -53.58
CA GLU A 210 14.54 -22.25 -53.25
C GLU A 210 13.99 -23.05 -52.05
N LYS A 211 14.43 -24.30 -51.84
CA LYS A 211 14.09 -25.08 -50.64
C LYS A 211 14.77 -24.53 -49.38
N LEU A 212 16.04 -24.16 -49.48
CA LEU A 212 16.81 -23.57 -48.39
C LEU A 212 16.18 -22.24 -47.94
N ASP A 213 15.73 -21.41 -48.89
CA ASP A 213 15.09 -20.13 -48.60
C ASP A 213 13.78 -20.33 -47.78
N ILE A 214 12.93 -21.29 -48.18
CA ILE A 214 11.70 -21.66 -47.43
C ILE A 214 12.04 -22.15 -46.01
N GLU A 215 13.07 -22.98 -45.88
CA GLU A 215 13.48 -23.53 -44.58
C GLU A 215 13.99 -22.43 -43.64
N GLN A 216 14.80 -21.49 -44.15
CA GLN A 216 15.25 -20.32 -43.39
C GLN A 216 14.09 -19.40 -42.98
N ALA A 217 13.13 -19.17 -43.88
CA ALA A 217 11.95 -18.36 -43.58
C ALA A 217 11.05 -19.05 -42.52
N ALA A 218 10.90 -20.37 -42.59
CA ALA A 218 10.16 -21.16 -41.60
C ALA A 218 10.83 -21.15 -40.22
N GLN A 219 12.15 -21.30 -40.15
CA GLN A 219 12.92 -21.17 -38.91
C GLN A 219 12.79 -19.78 -38.29
N THR A 220 12.78 -18.73 -39.13
CA THR A 220 12.56 -17.35 -38.66
C THR A 220 11.17 -17.18 -38.04
N LEU A 221 10.14 -17.73 -38.70
CA LEU A 221 8.77 -17.72 -38.18
C LEU A 221 8.66 -18.47 -36.84
N GLU A 222 9.25 -19.66 -36.75
CA GLU A 222 9.25 -20.45 -35.51
C GLU A 222 9.96 -19.72 -34.36
N THR A 223 11.09 -19.07 -34.66
CA THR A 223 11.82 -18.25 -33.68
C THR A 223 10.97 -17.10 -33.15
N LEU A 224 10.25 -16.39 -34.04
CA LEU A 224 9.36 -15.30 -33.64
C LEU A 224 8.17 -15.79 -32.81
N ARG A 225 7.64 -16.98 -33.12
CA ARG A 225 6.58 -17.63 -32.32
C ARG A 225 7.05 -17.95 -30.91
N LYS A 226 8.21 -18.62 -30.79
CA LYS A 226 8.82 -18.93 -29.49
C LYS A 226 9.07 -17.67 -28.67
N GLN A 227 9.63 -16.62 -29.28
CA GLN A 227 9.84 -15.34 -28.60
C GLN A 227 8.53 -14.70 -28.10
N ARG A 228 7.43 -14.85 -28.85
CA ARG A 228 6.12 -14.34 -28.40
C ARG A 228 5.57 -15.17 -27.24
N GLU A 229 5.59 -16.49 -27.36
CA GLU A 229 5.11 -17.41 -26.32
C GLU A 229 5.90 -17.25 -25.01
N GLU A 230 7.23 -17.14 -25.08
CA GLU A 230 8.09 -16.87 -23.92
C GLU A 230 7.74 -15.54 -23.25
N LEU A 231 7.52 -14.49 -24.05
CA LEU A 231 7.14 -13.18 -23.53
C LEU A 231 5.75 -13.21 -22.89
N GLU A 232 4.77 -13.90 -23.50
CA GLU A 232 3.43 -14.08 -22.94
C GLU A 232 3.47 -14.83 -21.60
N ALA A 233 4.28 -15.90 -21.51
CA ALA A 233 4.47 -16.66 -20.28
C ALA A 233 5.18 -15.86 -19.17
N GLU A 234 6.18 -15.04 -19.53
CA GLU A 234 6.84 -14.13 -18.59
C GLU A 234 5.86 -13.12 -18.00
N VAL A 235 4.99 -12.54 -18.84
CA VAL A 235 3.96 -11.58 -18.42
C VAL A 235 2.96 -12.20 -17.47
N GLU A 236 2.46 -13.40 -17.78
CA GLU A 236 1.51 -14.10 -16.92
C GLU A 236 2.14 -14.40 -15.55
N THR A 237 3.41 -14.82 -15.53
CA THR A 237 4.15 -15.08 -14.30
C THR A 237 4.35 -13.82 -13.46
N GLU A 238 4.65 -12.68 -14.10
CA GLU A 238 4.79 -11.39 -13.42
C GLU A 238 3.45 -10.92 -12.83
N ILE A 239 2.35 -11.02 -13.60
CA ILE A 239 1.00 -10.67 -13.14
C ILE A 239 0.59 -11.57 -11.95
N ALA A 240 0.85 -12.87 -12.03
CA ALA A 240 0.57 -13.80 -10.94
C ALA A 240 1.35 -13.45 -9.67
N ARG A 241 2.64 -13.09 -9.80
CA ARG A 241 3.47 -12.65 -8.67
C ARG A 241 2.93 -11.38 -8.01
N VAL A 242 2.57 -10.39 -8.81
CA VAL A 242 1.94 -9.15 -8.31
C VAL A 242 0.59 -9.45 -7.68
N THR A 243 -0.17 -10.41 -8.18
CA THR A 243 -1.47 -10.77 -7.60
C THR A 243 -1.32 -11.48 -6.25
N GLN A 244 -0.36 -12.40 -6.11
CA GLN A 244 -0.10 -13.14 -4.88
C GLN A 244 0.39 -12.25 -3.72
N GLY A 245 1.09 -11.15 -4.03
CA GLY A 245 1.52 -10.19 -3.01
C GLY A 245 0.38 -9.39 -2.37
N PHE A 246 -0.86 -9.55 -2.85
CA PHE A 246 -2.00 -8.73 -2.46
C PHE A 246 -3.18 -9.60 -2.01
N ASP A 247 -3.11 -10.13 -0.79
CA ASP A 247 -4.26 -10.68 -0.09
C ASP A 247 -4.68 -9.73 1.07
N PRO A 248 -5.84 -9.06 0.96
CA PRO A 248 -6.37 -8.22 2.03
C PRO A 248 -6.56 -8.94 3.37
N ALA A 249 -6.80 -10.25 3.36
CA ALA A 249 -6.99 -11.05 4.58
C ALA A 249 -5.66 -11.34 5.31
N HIS A 250 -4.52 -11.21 4.64
CA HIS A 250 -3.18 -11.46 5.18
C HIS A 250 -2.38 -10.17 5.43
N LEU A 251 -3.03 -9.01 5.41
CA LEU A 251 -2.39 -7.73 5.71
C LEU A 251 -1.87 -7.71 7.16
N VAL A 252 -0.55 -7.78 7.31
CA VAL A 252 0.13 -7.68 8.60
C VAL A 252 0.18 -6.22 9.01
N LEU A 253 -0.70 -5.84 9.94
CA LEU A 253 -0.73 -4.49 10.50
C LEU A 253 0.46 -4.28 11.45
N SER A 254 1.07 -3.11 11.34
CA SER A 254 2.05 -2.60 12.30
C SER A 254 1.50 -1.37 13.01
N THR A 255 2.07 -1.00 14.16
CA THR A 255 1.64 0.18 14.91
C THR A 255 2.67 1.30 14.79
N VAL A 256 2.22 2.50 14.43
CA VAL A 256 3.01 3.73 14.52
C VAL A 256 2.65 4.45 15.81
N ARG A 257 3.69 4.86 16.55
CA ARG A 257 3.57 5.58 17.81
C ARG A 257 3.99 7.03 17.62
N ILE A 258 3.08 7.96 17.88
CA ILE A 258 3.31 9.39 17.69
C ILE A 258 3.14 10.09 19.04
N ALA A 259 4.24 10.62 19.57
CA ALA A 259 4.23 11.41 20.79
C ALA A 259 3.71 12.84 20.51
N PRO A 260 3.07 13.50 21.49
CA PRO A 260 2.63 14.88 21.33
C PRO A 260 3.84 15.82 21.25
N ARG A 261 3.70 16.90 20.48
CA ARG A 261 4.73 17.91 20.32
C ARG A 261 4.82 18.79 21.57
N ARG A 262 5.87 18.58 22.37
CA ARG A 262 6.13 19.33 23.61
C ARG A 262 6.05 20.86 23.45
N ALA A 263 6.52 21.38 22.32
CA ALA A 263 6.51 22.82 22.04
C ALA A 263 5.09 23.39 21.85
N ASP A 264 4.15 22.57 21.42
CA ASP A 264 2.78 22.96 21.08
C ASP A 264 1.78 22.61 22.20
N THR A 265 2.24 21.95 23.27
CA THR A 265 1.40 21.63 24.43
C THR A 265 1.05 22.89 25.22
N ALA A 266 -0.22 23.27 25.16
CA ALA A 266 -0.76 24.40 25.89
C ALA A 266 -1.48 23.93 27.16
N ILE A 267 -1.01 24.36 28.34
CA ILE A 267 -1.75 24.15 29.59
C ILE A 267 -2.86 25.20 29.66
N GLN A 268 -4.10 24.75 29.79
CA GLN A 268 -5.28 25.60 29.83
C GLN A 268 -5.59 26.02 31.26
N GLN A 269 -5.54 25.07 32.19
CA GLN A 269 -5.82 25.30 33.60
C GLN A 269 -4.94 24.39 34.45
N ILE A 270 -4.52 24.90 35.60
CA ILE A 270 -3.93 24.12 36.68
C ILE A 270 -4.31 24.75 38.01
N GLY A 271 -4.77 23.96 38.97
CA GLY A 271 -5.31 24.52 40.20
C GLY A 271 -5.72 23.48 41.24
N LEU A 272 -6.06 23.97 42.42
CA LEU A 272 -6.75 23.20 43.45
C LEU A 272 -8.18 22.92 42.98
N ALA A 273 -8.59 21.65 43.07
CA ALA A 273 -9.95 21.20 42.88
C ALA A 273 -10.48 20.55 44.16
N TRP A 274 -11.80 20.59 44.32
CA TRP A 274 -12.51 19.98 45.44
C TRP A 274 -13.36 18.83 44.93
N ILE A 275 -13.06 17.62 45.38
CA ILE A 275 -13.72 16.38 44.97
C ILE A 275 -14.73 15.96 46.04
N PRO A 276 -16.03 15.87 45.71
CA PRO A 276 -17.03 15.43 46.69
C PRO A 276 -16.79 13.96 47.02
N CYS A 277 -16.66 13.65 48.31
CA CYS A 277 -16.52 12.28 48.80
C CYS A 277 -17.66 11.93 49.75
N THR A 278 -18.12 10.68 49.68
CA THR A 278 -19.09 10.09 50.60
C THR A 278 -18.48 8.89 51.30
N PRO A 279 -18.85 8.60 52.56
CA PRO A 279 -18.38 7.41 53.26
C PRO A 279 -18.94 6.14 52.60
N ASP A 280 -18.08 5.14 52.40
CA ASP A 280 -18.50 3.79 52.03
C ASP A 280 -19.08 3.02 53.23
N SER A 281 -19.48 1.76 53.03
CA SER A 281 -20.05 0.92 54.09
C SER A 281 -19.09 0.64 55.25
N LEU A 282 -17.79 0.91 55.07
CA LEU A 282 -16.74 0.77 56.09
C LEU A 282 -16.34 2.14 56.68
N GLY A 283 -17.01 3.23 56.27
CA GLY A 283 -16.75 4.58 56.72
C GLY A 283 -15.56 5.26 56.03
N ALA A 284 -14.95 4.63 55.02
CA ALA A 284 -13.87 5.26 54.27
C ALA A 284 -14.44 6.22 53.21
N LEU A 285 -13.89 7.44 53.15
CA LEU A 285 -14.33 8.45 52.18
C LEU A 285 -13.89 8.07 50.76
N ARG A 286 -14.88 7.87 49.87
CA ARG A 286 -14.71 7.59 48.45
C ARG A 286 -15.25 8.73 47.60
N PRO A 287 -14.65 9.02 46.43
CA PRO A 287 -15.22 9.96 45.47
C PRO A 287 -16.67 9.59 45.16
N ALA A 288 -17.58 10.58 45.26
CA ALA A 288 -18.99 10.45 44.89
C ALA A 288 -19.21 10.60 43.37
N ILE A 289 -18.13 10.85 42.63
CA ILE A 289 -18.08 10.97 41.18
C ILE A 289 -17.10 9.93 40.63
N GLU A 290 -17.35 9.46 39.42
CA GLU A 290 -16.45 8.54 38.72
C GLU A 290 -15.16 9.28 38.32
N ILE A 291 -14.01 8.77 38.78
CA ILE A 291 -12.66 9.30 38.54
C ILE A 291 -11.64 8.21 38.19
#